data_AF-A0A258CMR1-F1
#
_entry.id   AF-A0A258CMR1-F1
#
_cell.length_a   1.000
_cell.length_b   1.000
_cell.length_c   1.000
_cell.angle_alpha   90.00
_cell.angle_beta   90.00
_cell.angle_gamma   90.00
#
_symmetry.space_group_name_H-M   'P 1'
#
loop_
_entity.id
_entity.type
_entity.pdbx_description
1 polymer ?
#
loop_
_entity_poly.entity_id
_entity_poly.type
_entity_poly.pdbx_seq_one_letter_code
_entity_poly.pdbx_strand_id
1 'polypeptide(L)'
;MLAILGNRTYRHLFLAQVIALIGTGLATVALGLLAYDLAGANAGIVLGTALAIKMIAYVGVAPIASAFAERLPRRAMLVGLDLVRAAVALLLPFVSEIWQVYVLIFVLQSASAAFTPTFQATIPDILPDEKDYTQALSLSRL
;
A
#
# COMPACT_ATOMS: atom_id res chain seq x y z
N MET A 1 -1.07 -8.15 23.78
CA MET A 1 -0.99 -7.95 22.33
C MET A 1 -2.31 -8.30 21.64
N LEU A 2 -2.78 -9.55 21.63
CA LEU A 2 -4.02 -9.91 20.91
C LEU A 2 -5.33 -9.36 21.51
N ALA A 3 -5.33 -8.92 22.78
CA ALA A 3 -6.51 -8.38 23.46
C ALA A 3 -7.10 -7.14 22.76
N ILE A 4 -6.27 -6.36 22.06
CA ILE A 4 -6.69 -5.15 21.33
C ILE A 4 -7.59 -5.46 20.14
N LEU A 5 -7.48 -6.68 19.57
CA LEU A 5 -8.40 -7.17 18.54
C LEU A 5 -9.83 -7.38 19.07
N GLY A 6 -10.04 -7.29 20.39
CA GLY A 6 -11.36 -7.19 21.01
C GLY A 6 -12.10 -5.90 20.64
N ASN A 7 -11.38 -4.80 20.36
CA ASN A 7 -11.98 -3.58 19.83
C ASN A 7 -12.40 -3.80 18.38
N ARG A 8 -13.72 -3.81 18.14
CA ARG A 8 -14.30 -4.07 16.82
C ARG A 8 -13.75 -3.13 15.75
N THR A 9 -13.55 -1.85 16.06
CA THR A 9 -13.05 -0.86 15.10
C THR A 9 -11.59 -1.12 14.74
N TYR A 10 -10.73 -1.38 15.74
CA TYR A 10 -9.32 -1.71 15.52
C TYR A 10 -9.17 -3.03 14.75
N ARG A 11 -9.99 -4.04 15.05
CA ARG A 11 -9.97 -5.32 14.34
C ARG A 11 -10.26 -5.17 12.85
N HIS A 12 -11.25 -4.36 12.46
CA HIS A 12 -11.53 -4.13 11.05
C HIS A 12 -10.40 -3.36 10.37
N LEU A 13 -9.82 -2.37 11.07
CA LEU A 13 -8.68 -1.62 10.57
C LEU A 13 -7.47 -2.54 10.34
N PHE A 14 -7.12 -3.37 11.32
CA PHE A 14 -6.03 -4.34 11.21
C PHE A 14 -6.25 -5.37 10.11
N LEU A 15 -7.46 -5.94 9.99
CA LEU A 15 -7.78 -6.85 8.89
C LEU A 15 -7.67 -6.17 7.52
N ALA A 16 -8.10 -4.91 7.40
CA ALA A 16 -7.91 -4.14 6.18
C ALA A 16 -6.43 -3.97 5.83
N GLN A 17 -5.57 -3.73 6.83
CA GLN A 17 -4.11 -3.67 6.61
C GLN A 17 -3.54 -5.01 6.15
N VAL A 18 -3.93 -6.13 6.77
CA VAL A 18 -3.45 -7.47 6.37
C VAL A 18 -3.84 -7.77 4.93
N ILE A 19 -5.12 -7.56 4.57
CA ILE A 19 -5.61 -7.72 3.20
C ILE A 19 -4.87 -6.77 2.25
N ALA A 20 -4.60 -5.53 2.70
CA ALA A 20 -3.86 -4.58 1.91
C ALA A 20 -2.43 -5.04 1.62
N LEU A 21 -1.67 -5.51 2.61
CA LEU A 21 -0.32 -6.02 2.40
C LEU A 21 -0.30 -7.20 1.43
N ILE A 22 -1.21 -8.15 1.63
CA ILE A 22 -1.33 -9.33 0.75
C ILE A 22 -1.63 -8.87 -0.69
N GLY A 23 -2.62 -7.99 -0.86
CA GLY A 23 -3.01 -7.46 -2.17
C GLY A 23 -1.87 -6.72 -2.87
N THR A 24 -1.14 -5.86 -2.15
CA THR A 24 0.02 -5.15 -2.71
C THR A 24 1.15 -6.12 -3.08
N GLY A 25 1.40 -7.14 -2.26
CA GLY A 25 2.38 -8.19 -2.56
C GLY A 25 2.03 -8.94 -3.83
N LEU A 26 0.79 -9.44 -3.93
CA LEU A 26 0.29 -10.14 -5.11
C LEU A 26 0.31 -9.26 -6.37
N ALA A 27 -0.14 -8.01 -6.27
CA ALA A 27 -0.12 -7.07 -7.39
C ALA A 27 1.30 -6.74 -7.85
N THR A 28 2.27 -6.65 -6.93
CA THR A 28 3.69 -6.45 -7.27
C THR A 28 4.24 -7.65 -8.03
N VAL A 29 3.91 -8.88 -7.60
CA VAL A 29 4.31 -10.10 -8.30
C VAL A 29 3.67 -10.17 -9.69
N ALA A 30 2.36 -9.90 -9.77
CA ALA A 30 1.63 -9.90 -11.04
C ALA A 30 2.19 -8.89 -12.04
N LEU A 31 2.45 -7.66 -11.61
CA LEU A 31 3.08 -6.63 -12.45
C LEU A 31 4.50 -7.02 -12.86
N GLY A 32 5.27 -7.67 -11.98
CA GLY A 32 6.60 -8.18 -12.31
C GLY A 32 6.56 -9.27 -13.39
N LEU A 33 5.69 -10.27 -13.23
CA LEU A 33 5.52 -11.33 -14.22
C LEU A 33 5.04 -10.77 -15.56
N LEU A 34 4.07 -9.86 -15.54
CA LEU A 34 3.58 -9.19 -16.74
C LEU A 34 4.67 -8.36 -17.43
N ALA A 35 5.52 -7.67 -16.67
CA ALA A 35 6.68 -6.97 -17.21
C ALA A 35 7.64 -7.93 -17.89
N TYR A 36 7.88 -9.09 -17.27
CA TYR A 36 8.76 -10.13 -17.81
C TYR A 36 8.22 -10.67 -19.14
N ASP A 37 6.94 -11.03 -19.16
CA ASP A 37 6.26 -11.58 -20.35
C ASP A 37 6.27 -10.57 -21.52
N LEU A 38 6.04 -9.28 -21.23
CA LEU A 38 6.06 -8.22 -22.25
C LEU A 38 7.47 -7.85 -22.73
N ALA A 39 8.48 -7.98 -21.87
CA ALA A 39 9.85 -7.52 -22.16
C ALA A 39 10.71 -8.56 -22.87
N GLY A 40 10.40 -9.85 -22.76
CA GLY A 40 11.14 -10.94 -23.39
C GLY A 40 12.64 -10.88 -23.05
N ALA A 41 13.50 -10.74 -24.08
CA ALA A 41 14.95 -10.67 -23.91
C ALA A 41 15.44 -9.49 -23.04
N ASN A 42 14.64 -8.41 -22.93
CA ASN A 42 14.97 -7.22 -22.14
C ASN A 42 14.40 -7.23 -20.72
N ALA A 43 13.83 -8.36 -20.27
CA ALA A 43 13.13 -8.44 -18.99
C ALA A 43 13.98 -8.01 -17.78
N GLY A 44 15.29 -8.28 -17.80
CA GLY A 44 16.18 -7.84 -16.72
C GLY A 44 16.23 -6.31 -16.54
N ILE A 45 16.32 -5.57 -17.64
CA ILE A 45 16.33 -4.09 -17.62
C ILE A 45 14.96 -3.59 -17.19
N VAL A 46 13.89 -4.12 -17.77
CA VAL A 46 12.51 -3.69 -17.51
C VAL A 46 12.12 -3.91 -16.04
N LEU A 47 12.43 -5.08 -15.49
CA LEU A 47 12.20 -5.38 -14.07
C LEU A 47 13.05 -4.49 -13.16
N GLY A 48 14.32 -4.26 -13.52
CA GLY A 48 15.20 -3.34 -12.79
C GLY A 48 14.63 -1.92 -12.74
N THR A 49 14.17 -1.40 -13.87
CA THR A 49 13.52 -0.09 -13.95
C THR A 49 12.21 -0.06 -13.15
N ALA A 50 11.38 -1.09 -13.24
CA ALA A 50 10.16 -1.22 -12.46
C ALA A 50 10.42 -1.17 -10.94
N LEU A 51 11.46 -1.86 -10.45
CA LEU A 51 11.86 -1.83 -9.05
C LEU A 51 12.43 -0.47 -8.63
N ALA A 52 13.18 0.20 -9.51
CA ALA A 52 13.65 1.56 -9.27
C ALA A 52 12.47 2.54 -9.13
N ILE A 53 11.48 2.46 -10.03
CA ILE A 53 10.25 3.25 -9.98
C ILE A 53 9.50 3.00 -8.66
N LYS A 54 9.38 1.74 -8.24
CA LYS A 54 8.78 1.37 -6.95
C LYS A 54 9.45 2.12 -5.79
N MET A 55 10.78 2.15 -5.75
CA MET A 55 11.49 2.84 -4.66
C MET A 55 11.34 4.35 -4.72
N ILE A 56 11.43 4.94 -5.91
CA ILE A 56 11.23 6.38 -6.09
C ILE A 56 9.83 6.80 -5.64
N ALA A 57 8.80 6.06 -6.08
CA ALA A 57 7.42 6.28 -5.68
C ALA A 57 7.28 6.19 -4.16
N TYR A 58 7.83 5.14 -3.55
CA TYR A 58 7.69 4.92 -2.12
C TYR A 58 8.36 6.02 -1.29
N VAL A 59 9.64 6.30 -1.58
CA VAL A 59 10.44 7.29 -0.83
C VAL A 59 9.93 8.71 -1.06
N GLY A 60 9.48 9.03 -2.28
CA GLY A 60 8.95 10.36 -2.60
C GLY A 60 7.56 10.62 -2.03
N VAL A 61 6.68 9.62 -2.07
CA VAL A 61 5.27 9.80 -1.67
C VAL A 61 5.07 9.66 -0.15
N ALA A 62 5.86 8.82 0.53
CA ALA A 62 5.66 8.60 1.97
C ALA A 62 5.71 9.89 2.82
N PRO A 63 6.69 10.82 2.66
CA PRO A 63 6.71 12.08 3.42
C PRO A 63 5.52 12.98 3.10
N ILE A 64 5.15 13.06 1.81
CA ILE A 64 4.01 13.85 1.35
C ILE A 64 2.73 13.32 2.00
N ALA A 65 2.51 12.02 1.92
CA ALA A 65 1.35 11.37 2.52
C ALA A 65 1.31 11.54 4.04
N SER A 66 2.46 11.51 4.73
CA SER A 66 2.52 11.79 6.16
C SER A 66 2.01 13.20 6.49
N ALA A 67 2.38 14.22 5.71
CA ALA A 67 1.91 15.59 5.91
C ALA A 67 0.41 15.75 5.63
N PHE A 68 -0.13 15.03 4.64
CA PHE A 68 -1.56 15.05 4.33
C PHE A 68 -2.40 14.21 5.31
N ALA A 69 -1.85 13.14 5.88
CA ALA A 69 -2.54 12.28 6.83
C ALA A 69 -3.02 13.06 8.06
N GLU A 70 -2.33 14.12 8.47
CA GLU A 70 -2.73 15.00 9.58
C GLU A 70 -3.88 15.96 9.23
N ARG A 71 -4.04 16.29 7.95
CA ARG A 71 -4.99 17.34 7.50
C ARG A 71 -6.27 16.79 6.91
N LEU A 72 -6.24 15.56 6.40
CA LEU A 72 -7.37 14.94 5.71
C LEU A 72 -8.08 13.92 6.61
N PRO A 73 -9.38 13.66 6.39
CA PRO A 73 -10.09 12.60 7.08
C PRO A 73 -9.47 11.23 6.75
N ARG A 74 -8.72 10.67 7.71
CA ARG A 74 -7.88 9.48 7.53
C ARG A 74 -8.64 8.27 6.99
N ARG A 75 -9.88 8.06 7.46
CA ARG A 75 -10.75 6.98 6.98
C ARG A 75 -11.04 7.10 5.48
N ALA A 76 -11.36 8.31 5.01
CA ALA A 76 -11.62 8.54 3.60
C ALA A 76 -10.35 8.37 2.76
N MET A 77 -9.19 8.78 3.29
CA MET A 77 -7.89 8.59 2.65
C MET A 77 -7.56 7.10 2.51
N LEU A 78 -7.67 6.30 3.58
CA LEU A 78 -7.44 4.85 3.52
C LEU A 78 -8.34 4.14 2.51
N VAL A 79 -9.64 4.46 2.51
CA VAL A 79 -10.59 3.90 1.54
C VAL A 79 -10.23 4.32 0.11
N GLY A 80 -9.88 5.59 -0.11
CA GLY A 80 -9.46 6.09 -1.41
C GLY A 80 -8.21 5.38 -1.94
N LEU A 81 -7.22 5.15 -1.07
CA LEU A 81 -6.01 4.41 -1.42
C LEU A 81 -6.33 2.96 -1.79
N ASP A 82 -7.23 2.29 -1.05
CA ASP A 82 -7.67 0.94 -1.39
C ASP A 82 -8.42 0.88 -2.73
N LEU A 83 -9.25 1.88 -3.03
CA LEU A 83 -9.91 1.98 -4.33
C LEU A 83 -8.91 2.16 -5.48
N VAL A 84 -7.85 2.95 -5.29
CA VAL A 84 -6.77 3.11 -6.28
C VAL A 84 -6.07 1.76 -6.51
N ARG A 85 -5.75 1.02 -5.45
CA ARG A 85 -5.10 -0.31 -5.58
C ARG A 85 -6.02 -1.31 -6.28
N ALA A 86 -7.31 -1.29 -5.96
CA ALA A 86 -8.31 -2.12 -6.64
C ALA A 86 -8.42 -1.77 -8.12
N ALA A 87 -8.42 -0.48 -8.47
CA ALA A 87 -8.42 -0.03 -9.86
C ALA A 87 -7.17 -0.51 -10.61
N VAL A 88 -5.99 -0.45 -10.01
CA VAL A 88 -4.77 -1.02 -10.61
C VAL A 88 -4.95 -2.52 -10.88
N ALA A 89 -5.48 -3.28 -9.93
CA ALA A 89 -5.71 -4.71 -10.11
C ALA A 89 -6.71 -5.01 -11.25
N LEU A 90 -7.77 -4.20 -11.38
CA LEU A 90 -8.74 -4.31 -12.47
C LEU A 90 -8.15 -3.95 -13.84
N LEU A 91 -7.14 -3.07 -13.88
CA LEU A 91 -6.46 -2.66 -15.10
C LEU A 91 -5.42 -3.68 -15.58
N LEU A 92 -4.92 -4.58 -14.71
CA LEU A 92 -3.90 -5.57 -15.07
C LEU A 92 -4.20 -6.38 -16.34
N PRO A 93 -5.42 -6.92 -16.56
CA PRO A 93 -5.71 -7.74 -17.73
C PRO A 93 -5.67 -6.95 -19.05
N PHE A 94 -5.72 -5.62 -18.99
CA PHE A 94 -5.74 -4.75 -20.16
C PHE A 94 -4.36 -4.19 -20.52
N VAL A 95 -3.33 -4.58 -19.77
CA VAL A 95 -1.97 -4.13 -20.03
C VAL A 95 -1.40 -4.86 -21.24
N SER A 96 -1.02 -4.09 -22.25
CA SER A 96 -0.41 -4.57 -23.50
C SER A 96 1.00 -4.04 -23.71
N GLU A 97 1.41 -3.00 -22.99
CA GLU A 97 2.68 -2.32 -23.21
C GLU A 97 3.47 -2.09 -21.91
N ILE A 98 4.81 -2.10 -22.02
CA ILE A 98 5.73 -2.01 -20.88
C ILE A 98 5.55 -0.69 -20.10
N TRP A 99 5.30 0.42 -20.77
CA TRP A 99 5.13 1.71 -20.08
C TRP A 99 3.90 1.73 -19.18
N GLN A 100 2.85 0.96 -19.51
CA GLN A 100 1.66 0.83 -18.68
C GLN A 100 2.02 0.10 -17.37
N VAL A 101 2.89 -0.90 -17.43
CA VAL A 101 3.43 -1.56 -16.23
C VAL A 101 4.14 -0.55 -15.33
N TYR A 102 4.98 0.32 -15.90
CA TYR A 102 5.68 1.36 -15.14
C TYR A 102 4.72 2.33 -14.45
N VAL A 103 3.69 2.78 -15.15
CA VAL A 103 2.64 3.64 -14.58
C VAL A 103 1.88 2.93 -13.47
N LEU A 104 1.43 1.69 -13.70
CA LEU A 104 0.66 0.93 -12.71
C LEU A 104 1.50 0.62 -11.46
N ILE A 105 2.78 0.26 -11.61
CA ILE A 105 3.69 0.10 -10.47
C ILE A 105 3.84 1.41 -9.72
N PHE A 106 4.07 2.52 -10.42
CA PHE A 106 4.20 3.82 -9.76
C PHE A 106 2.95 4.17 -8.93
N VAL A 107 1.76 4.00 -9.51
CA VAL A 107 0.48 4.27 -8.84
C VAL A 107 0.26 3.34 -7.64
N LEU A 108 0.48 2.03 -7.83
CA LEU A 108 0.31 1.03 -6.78
C LEU A 108 1.23 1.31 -5.58
N GLN A 109 2.49 1.69 -5.86
CA GLN A 109 3.48 1.92 -4.82
C GLN A 109 3.33 3.28 -4.16
N SER A 110 2.86 4.30 -4.90
CA SER A 110 2.43 5.57 -4.31
C SER A 110 1.29 5.36 -3.34
N ALA A 111 0.27 4.58 -3.74
CA ALA A 111 -0.88 4.29 -2.89
C ALA A 111 -0.46 3.50 -1.64
N SER A 112 0.41 2.50 -1.80
CA SER A 112 0.93 1.70 -0.69
C SER A 112 1.81 2.52 0.26
N ALA A 113 2.63 3.43 -0.26
CA ALA A 113 3.47 4.33 0.54
C ALA A 113 2.63 5.30 1.38
N ALA A 114 1.52 5.78 0.83
CA ALA A 114 0.60 6.66 1.55
C ALA A 114 -0.25 5.93 2.60
N PHE A 115 -0.48 4.63 2.44
CA PHE A 115 -1.30 3.84 3.34
C PHE A 115 -0.67 3.73 4.73
N THR A 116 0.63 3.40 4.81
CA THR A 116 1.34 3.19 6.09
C THR A 116 1.27 4.38 7.07
N PRO A 117 1.65 5.62 6.69
CA PRO A 117 1.58 6.76 7.61
C PRO A 117 0.13 7.10 7.98
N THR A 118 -0.81 7.01 7.03
CA THR A 118 -2.24 7.25 7.28
C THR A 118 -2.81 6.24 8.27
N PHE A 119 -2.45 4.97 8.10
CA PHE A 119 -2.86 3.87 8.96
C PHE A 119 -2.34 4.08 10.38
N GLN A 120 -1.02 4.29 10.53
CA GLN A 120 -0.38 4.49 11.82
C GLN A 120 -0.99 5.68 12.57
N ALA A 121 -1.28 6.76 11.85
CA ALA A 121 -1.87 7.95 12.45
C ALA A 121 -3.38 7.80 12.75
N THR A 122 -4.05 6.76 12.23
CA THR A 122 -5.45 6.42 12.59
C THR A 122 -5.54 5.57 13.86
N ILE A 123 -4.48 4.84 14.22
CA ILE A 123 -4.43 4.03 15.45
C ILE A 123 -4.78 4.84 16.71
N PRO A 124 -4.16 6.02 16.99
CA PRO A 124 -4.44 6.77 18.21
C PRO A 124 -5.88 7.33 18.27
N ASP A 125 -6.51 7.58 17.11
CA ASP A 125 -7.91 8.04 17.05
C ASP A 125 -8.90 6.94 17.49
N ILE A 126 -8.51 5.66 17.37
CA ILE A 126 -9.35 4.50 17.72
C ILE A 126 -9.00 3.94 19.10
N LEU A 127 -7.74 4.04 19.49
CA LEU A 127 -7.19 3.54 20.75
C LEU A 127 -6.55 4.71 21.52
N PRO A 128 -7.36 5.52 22.22
CA PRO A 128 -6.85 6.66 22.97
C PRO A 128 -6.03 6.26 24.22
N ASP A 129 -6.17 5.01 24.70
CA ASP A 129 -5.36 4.48 25.79
C ASP A 129 -3.92 4.18 25.34
N GLU A 130 -2.94 4.83 25.98
CA GLU A 130 -1.51 4.79 25.61
C GLU A 130 -0.90 3.36 25.66
N LYS A 131 -1.41 2.52 26.56
CA LYS A 131 -1.02 1.09 26.67
C LYS A 131 -1.50 0.27 25.48
N ASP A 132 -2.72 0.53 25.00
CA ASP A 132 -3.30 -0.15 23.85
C ASP A 132 -2.72 0.37 22.54
N TYR A 133 -2.41 1.67 22.47
CA TYR A 133 -1.66 2.27 21.35
C TYR A 133 -0.28 1.61 21.16
N THR A 134 0.50 1.48 22.24
CA THR A 134 1.85 0.88 22.16
C THR A 134 1.79 -0.58 21.71
N GLN A 135 0.83 -1.36 22.21
CA GLN A 135 0.66 -2.75 21.78
C GLN A 135 0.11 -2.86 20.34
N ALA A 136 -0.72 -1.92 19.88
CA ALA A 136 -1.26 -1.87 18.52
C ALA A 136 -0.17 -1.55 17.49
N LEU A 137 0.66 -0.54 17.78
CA LEU A 137 1.80 -0.18 16.94
C LEU A 137 2.78 -1.34 16.82
N SER A 138 3.07 -2.04 17.93
CA SER A 138 3.94 -3.22 17.94
C SER A 138 3.41 -4.36 17.08
N LEU A 139 2.09 -4.61 17.11
CA LEU A 139 1.43 -5.63 16.27
C LEU A 139 1.47 -5.29 14.78
N SER A 140 1.34 -4.01 14.43
CA SER A 140 1.33 -3.53 13.03
C SER A 140 2.71 -3.48 12.36
N ARG A 141 3.79 -3.68 13.14
CA ARG A 141 5.19 -3.63 12.70
C ARG A 141 5.87 -5.01 12.64
N LEU A 142 5.16 -6.08 12.98
CA LEU A 142 5.57 -7.47 12.73
C LEU A 142 5.36 -7.82 11.26
#